data_AF-A0A7S4GPG7-F1
#
_entry.id   AF-A0A7S4GPG7-F1
#
_cell.length_a   1.000
_cell.length_b   1.000
_cell.length_c   1.000
_cell.angle_alpha   90.00
_cell.angle_beta   90.00
_cell.angle_gamma   90.00
#
_symmetry.space_group_name_H-M   'P 1'
#
loop_
_entity.id
_entity.type
_entity.pdbx_description
1 polymer ?
#
loop_
_entity_poly.entity_id
_entity_poly.type
_entity_poly.pdbx_seq_one_letter_code
_entity_poly.pdbx_strand_id
1 'polypeptide(L)'
;SFQNSCEDARDINQRQAECRYMDVGGAHFHTSVDTLKMQGPHLFSVLASEDFPSEVNGDGYVFVDRDSRWFGLILDYLREGTVLLPRSAVQRNAVRREAEYYGIE
;
A
#
# COMPACT_ATOMS: atom_id res chain seq x y z
N SER A 1 -3.40 -7.98 16.92
CA SER A 1 -3.79 -8.98 15.91
C SER A 1 -4.41 -8.24 14.76
N PHE A 2 -3.65 -7.93 13.73
CA PHE A 2 -4.15 -7.22 12.55
C PHE A 2 -4.73 -8.29 11.62
N GLN A 3 -6.05 -8.41 11.59
CA GLN A 3 -6.74 -9.33 10.69
C GLN A 3 -6.70 -8.80 9.25
N ASN A 4 -6.41 -9.72 8.35
CA ASN A 4 -6.12 -9.51 6.94
C ASN A 4 -7.32 -8.99 6.16
N SER A 5 -7.26 -7.74 5.71
CA SER A 5 -8.28 -7.08 4.87
C SER A 5 -8.51 -7.77 3.52
N CYS A 6 -7.62 -8.67 3.07
CA CYS A 6 -7.75 -9.35 1.78
C CYS A 6 -7.91 -10.88 1.85
N GLU A 7 -7.64 -11.52 2.99
CA GLU A 7 -7.82 -12.98 3.13
C GLU A 7 -9.27 -13.39 3.43
N ASP A 8 -10.09 -12.46 3.91
CA ASP A 8 -11.51 -12.72 4.24
C ASP A 8 -12.45 -12.71 3.00
N ALA A 9 -11.91 -12.57 1.79
CA ALA A 9 -12.69 -12.50 0.53
C ALA A 9 -13.21 -13.85 0.02
N ARG A 10 -13.44 -14.83 0.90
CA ARG A 10 -14.00 -16.14 0.56
C ARG A 10 -15.40 -16.34 1.15
N ASP A 11 -16.33 -15.41 0.94
CA ASP A 11 -17.74 -15.77 0.72
C ASP A 11 -18.65 -14.58 0.35
N ILE A 12 -19.59 -14.87 -0.57
CA ILE A 12 -20.83 -14.15 -0.93
C ILE A 12 -20.72 -12.84 -1.75
N ASN A 13 -20.75 -13.03 -3.08
CA ASN A 13 -21.50 -12.24 -4.07
C ASN A 13 -21.24 -10.71 -4.15
N GLN A 14 -20.63 -10.32 -5.27
CA GLN A 14 -20.52 -8.96 -5.84
C GLN A 14 -19.29 -8.12 -5.40
N ARG A 15 -18.37 -7.96 -6.37
CA ARG A 15 -17.05 -7.29 -6.36
C ARG A 15 -15.93 -8.16 -5.80
N GLN A 16 -15.19 -8.80 -6.72
CA GLN A 16 -13.84 -9.25 -6.40
C GLN A 16 -13.09 -8.02 -5.89
N ALA A 17 -12.79 -7.97 -4.59
CA ALA A 17 -11.93 -6.94 -4.04
C ALA A 17 -10.54 -7.17 -4.65
N GLU A 18 -10.25 -6.47 -5.74
CA GLU A 18 -9.01 -6.62 -6.47
C GLU A 18 -7.86 -6.19 -5.54
N CYS A 19 -6.95 -7.12 -5.27
CA CYS A 19 -5.82 -6.92 -4.38
C CYS A 19 -4.55 -6.73 -5.19
N ARG A 20 -3.69 -5.81 -4.76
CA ARG A 20 -2.38 -5.54 -5.36
C ARG A 20 -1.29 -5.96 -4.39
N TYR A 21 -0.31 -6.68 -4.92
CA TYR A 21 0.82 -7.21 -4.19
C TYR A 21 2.07 -6.37 -4.49
N MET A 22 2.83 -6.04 -3.46
CA MET A 22 4.03 -5.20 -3.55
C MET A 22 5.16 -5.85 -2.76
N ASP A 23 6.35 -5.89 -3.34
CA ASP A 23 7.59 -6.20 -2.63
C ASP A 23 8.33 -4.88 -2.40
N VAL A 24 8.41 -4.45 -1.15
CA VAL A 24 9.09 -3.21 -0.75
C VAL A 24 10.38 -3.58 -0.04
N GLY A 25 11.52 -3.40 -0.72
CA GLY A 25 12.84 -3.69 -0.14
C GLY A 25 13.00 -5.12 0.43
N GLY A 26 12.31 -6.11 -0.14
CA GLY A 26 12.31 -7.51 0.31
C GLY A 26 11.19 -7.86 1.29
N ALA A 27 10.29 -6.94 1.60
CA ALA A 27 9.11 -7.21 2.43
C ALA A 27 7.83 -7.19 1.60
N HIS A 28 7.03 -8.25 1.73
CA HIS A 28 5.79 -8.40 0.99
C HIS A 28 4.62 -7.68 1.67
N PHE A 29 3.93 -6.86 0.90
CA PHE A 29 2.70 -6.18 1.27
C PHE A 29 1.62 -6.50 0.26
N HIS A 30 0.38 -6.41 0.71
CA HIS A 30 -0.79 -6.45 -0.16
C HIS A 30 -1.83 -5.47 0.35
N THR A 31 -2.63 -4.93 -0.56
CA THR A 31 -3.71 -4.01 -0.22
C THR A 31 -4.79 -4.00 -1.30
N SER A 32 -5.97 -3.48 -1.00
CA SER A 32 -7.05 -3.35 -1.99
C SER A 32 -6.78 -2.22 -2.99
N VAL A 33 -7.26 -2.37 -4.23
CA VAL A 33 -7.29 -1.30 -5.23
C VAL A 33 -7.99 -0.06 -4.68
N ASP A 34 -9.04 -0.22 -3.88
CA ASP A 34 -9.75 0.90 -3.26
C ASP A 34 -8.81 1.73 -2.37
N THR A 35 -7.98 1.09 -1.54
CA THR A 35 -7.01 1.78 -0.68
C THR A 35 -6.03 2.62 -1.51
N LEU A 36 -5.62 2.13 -2.69
CA LEU A 36 -4.68 2.80 -3.58
C LEU A 36 -5.27 3.97 -4.37
N LYS A 37 -6.60 4.16 -4.31
CA LYS A 37 -7.32 5.31 -4.89
C LYS A 37 -7.58 6.41 -3.85
N MET A 38 -7.32 6.15 -2.57
CA MET A 38 -7.55 7.09 -1.48
C MET A 38 -6.42 8.12 -1.38
N GLN A 39 -6.69 9.24 -0.71
CA GLN A 39 -5.72 10.31 -0.43
C GLN A 39 -5.08 10.95 -1.68
N GLY A 40 -5.79 10.91 -2.81
CA GLY A 40 -5.41 11.61 -4.03
C GLY A 40 -4.43 10.83 -4.92
N PRO A 41 -3.94 11.45 -6.00
CA PRO A 41 -2.99 10.81 -6.91
C PRO A 41 -1.62 10.74 -6.25
N HIS A 42 -1.09 9.53 -6.14
CA HIS A 42 0.24 9.23 -5.62
C HIS A 42 0.89 8.14 -6.47
N LEU A 43 2.12 7.75 -6.17
CA LEU A 43 2.89 6.76 -6.95
C LEU A 43 2.10 5.46 -7.18
N PHE A 44 1.40 4.97 -6.15
CA PHE A 44 0.65 3.73 -6.24
C PHE A 44 -0.71 3.84 -6.96
N SER A 45 -1.15 5.03 -7.37
CA SER A 45 -2.43 5.17 -8.08
C SER A 45 -2.39 4.46 -9.44
N VAL A 46 -1.21 4.27 -10.03
CA VAL A 46 -1.03 3.45 -11.23
C VAL A 46 -1.38 1.99 -11.00
N LEU A 47 -1.12 1.47 -9.79
CA LEU A 47 -1.46 0.10 -9.40
C LEU A 47 -2.97 -0.08 -9.25
N ALA A 48 -3.70 1.02 -9.07
CA ALA A 48 -5.15 1.03 -9.00
C ALA A 48 -5.84 1.14 -10.37
N SER A 49 -5.06 1.25 -11.45
CA SER A 49 -5.58 1.32 -12.83
C SER A 49 -6.19 -0.01 -13.26
N GLU A 50 -7.27 0.06 -14.03
CA GLU A 50 -7.88 -1.11 -14.69
C GLU A 50 -6.97 -1.69 -15.77
N ASP A 51 -6.12 -0.87 -16.37
CA ASP A 51 -5.12 -1.27 -17.35
C ASP A 51 -3.85 -1.83 -16.69
N PHE A 52 -3.80 -1.90 -15.36
CA PHE A 52 -2.64 -2.44 -14.66
C PHE A 52 -2.57 -3.94 -14.93
N PRO A 53 -1.49 -4.45 -15.56
CA PRO A 53 -1.42 -5.86 -15.94
C PRO A 53 -1.51 -6.73 -14.68
N SER A 54 -2.39 -7.71 -14.70
CA SER A 54 -2.57 -8.66 -13.59
C SER A 54 -1.32 -9.52 -13.34
N GLU A 55 -0.40 -9.58 -14.31
CA GLU A 55 0.84 -10.36 -14.26
C GLU A 55 2.05 -9.43 -14.34
N VAL A 56 2.39 -8.78 -13.23
CA VAL A 56 3.55 -7.87 -13.16
C VAL A 56 4.87 -8.63 -13.00
N ASN A 57 4.82 -9.90 -12.61
CA ASN A 57 5.85 -10.94 -12.70
C ASN A 57 5.14 -12.28 -12.41
N GLY A 58 5.81 -13.43 -12.59
CA GLY A 58 5.22 -14.75 -12.32
C GLY A 58 4.60 -14.93 -10.92
N ASP A 59 4.95 -14.04 -9.97
CA ASP A 59 4.42 -14.00 -8.60
C ASP A 59 3.45 -12.82 -8.33
N GLY A 60 3.23 -11.93 -9.30
CA GLY A 60 2.25 -10.83 -9.21
C GLY A 60 2.65 -9.62 -8.34
N TYR A 61 3.90 -9.55 -7.85
CA TYR A 61 4.38 -8.45 -7.01
C TYR A 61 4.96 -7.28 -7.82
N VAL A 62 4.57 -6.06 -7.42
CA VAL A 62 5.22 -4.80 -7.83
C VAL A 62 6.44 -4.56 -6.95
N PHE A 63 7.62 -4.46 -7.56
CA PHE A 63 8.82 -4.17 -6.81
C PHE A 63 8.97 -2.67 -6.53
N VAL A 64 9.28 -2.35 -5.28
CA VAL A 64 9.55 -1.00 -4.77
C VAL A 64 10.90 -1.03 -4.09
N ASP A 65 11.88 -0.35 -4.68
CA ASP A 65 13.26 -0.28 -4.18
C ASP A 65 13.40 0.72 -3.02
N ARG A 66 12.65 0.50 -1.93
CA ARG A 66 12.56 1.37 -0.75
C ARG A 66 12.61 0.59 0.56
N ASP A 67 12.87 1.30 1.66
CA ASP A 67 12.86 0.72 3.00
C ASP A 67 11.41 0.43 3.44
N SER A 68 11.09 -0.86 3.64
CA SER A 68 9.76 -1.31 4.09
C SER A 68 9.39 -0.92 5.50
N ARG A 69 10.34 -0.48 6.33
CA ARG A 69 10.13 -0.18 7.76
C ARG A 69 8.96 0.76 8.01
N TRP A 70 8.73 1.71 7.10
CA TRP A 70 7.67 2.72 7.24
C TRP A 70 6.47 2.47 6.35
N PHE A 71 6.54 1.47 5.47
CA PHE A 71 5.52 1.25 4.45
C PHE A 71 4.15 0.87 5.05
N GLY A 72 4.13 0.16 6.18
CA GLY A 72 2.89 -0.11 6.90
C GLY A 72 2.16 1.17 7.32
N LEU A 73 2.88 2.19 7.82
CA LEU A 73 2.30 3.48 8.20
C LEU A 73 1.78 4.26 6.97
N ILE A 74 2.43 4.09 5.83
CA ILE A 74 1.96 4.66 4.56
C ILE A 74 0.62 4.04 4.16
N LEU A 75 0.52 2.71 4.21
CA LEU A 75 -0.75 2.02 3.92
C LEU A 75 -1.86 2.40 4.90
N ASP A 76 -1.54 2.51 6.20
CA ASP A 76 -2.52 2.93 7.21
C ASP A 76 -3.01 4.36 6.96
N TYR A 77 -2.11 5.28 6.57
CA TYR A 77 -2.50 6.61 6.13
C TYR A 77 -3.43 6.58 4.91
N LEU A 78 -3.13 5.76 3.91
CA LEU A 78 -4.01 5.65 2.72
C LEU A 78 -5.41 5.15 3.10
N ARG A 79 -5.52 4.21 4.05
CA ARG A 79 -6.80 3.65 4.53
C ARG A 79 -7.63 4.66 5.31
N GLU A 80 -7.01 5.36 6.26
CA GLU A 80 -7.73 6.13 7.28
C GLU A 80 -7.63 7.65 7.08
N GLY A 81 -6.73 8.13 6.21
CA GLY A 81 -6.40 9.55 6.04
C GLY A 81 -5.63 10.15 7.22
N THR A 82 -5.34 9.37 8.24
CA THR A 82 -4.53 9.77 9.40
C THR A 82 -3.68 8.60 9.86
N VAL A 83 -2.55 8.87 10.52
CA VAL A 83 -1.69 7.81 11.08
C VAL A 83 -0.97 8.31 12.32
N LEU A 84 -0.81 7.43 13.31
CA LEU A 84 -0.03 7.74 14.50
C LEU A 84 1.47 7.63 14.18
N LEU A 85 2.12 8.80 14.09
CA LEU A 85 3.54 8.86 13.84
C LEU A 85 4.37 8.51 15.09
N PRO A 86 5.59 7.96 14.91
CA PRO A 86 6.50 7.70 16.02
C PRO A 86 6.86 8.96 16.83
N ARG A 87 7.18 8.79 18.11
CA ARG A 87 7.56 9.90 19.01
C ARG A 87 8.92 10.52 18.69
N SER A 88 9.83 9.77 18.07
CA SER A 88 11.15 10.28 17.67
C SER A 88 11.04 11.20 16.45
N ALA A 89 11.60 12.41 16.55
CA ALA A 89 11.65 13.35 15.43
C ALA A 89 12.41 12.77 14.22
N VAL A 90 13.46 11.97 14.47
CA VAL A 90 14.23 11.30 13.42
C VAL A 90 13.36 10.29 12.67
N GLN A 91 12.57 9.48 13.40
CA GLN A 91 11.67 8.52 12.79
C GLN A 91 10.53 9.20 12.02
N ARG A 92 9.96 10.29 12.56
CA ARG A 92 8.94 11.07 11.82
C ARG A 92 9.48 11.64 10.51
N ASN A 93 10.71 12.16 10.53
CA ASN A 93 11.34 12.65 9.31
C ASN A 93 11.61 11.52 8.31
N ALA A 94 11.92 10.30 8.78
CA ALA A 94 12.05 9.14 7.90
C ALA A 94 10.71 8.77 7.24
N VAL A 95 9.62 8.69 8.02
CA VAL A 95 8.27 8.44 7.48
C VAL A 95 7.88 9.51 6.47
N ARG A 96 8.13 10.79 6.78
CA ARG A 96 7.84 11.90 5.86
C ARG A 96 8.59 11.76 4.54
N ARG A 97 9.88 11.41 4.55
CA ARG A 97 10.66 11.21 3.32
C ARG A 97 10.12 10.08 2.47
N GLU A 98 9.63 9.00 3.08
CA GLU A 98 8.96 7.94 2.33
C GLU A 98 7.63 8.42 1.74
N ALA A 99 6.80 9.15 2.51
CA ALA A 99 5.56 9.74 1.99
C ALA A 99 5.81 10.69 0.81
N GLU A 100 6.81 11.57 0.93
CA GLU A 100 7.25 12.47 -0.15
C GLU A 100 7.73 11.69 -1.39
N TYR A 101 8.48 10.60 -1.21
CA TYR A 101 8.91 9.74 -2.31
C TYR A 101 7.72 9.11 -3.04
N TYR A 102 6.69 8.70 -2.30
CA TYR A 102 5.46 8.16 -2.87
C TYR A 102 4.51 9.23 -3.42
N GLY A 103 4.84 10.53 -3.29
CA GLY A 103 3.98 11.62 -3.73
C GLY A 103 2.69 11.74 -2.91
N ILE A 104 2.76 11.39 -1.62
CA ILE A 104 1.64 11.47 -0.67
C ILE A 104 1.78 12.77 0.13
N GLU A 105 0.76 13.64 0.06
CA GLU A 105 0.68 14.91 0.78
C GLU A 105 -0.05 14.80 2.14
#